data_AF-A0A9E0XU12-F1
#
_entry.id   AF-A0A9E0XU12-F1
#
_cell.length_a   1.000
_cell.length_b   1.000
_cell.length_c   1.000
_cell.angle_alpha   90.00
_cell.angle_beta   90.00
_cell.angle_gamma   90.00
#
_symmetry.space_group_name_H-M   'P 1'
#
loop_
_entity.id
_entity.type
_entity.pdbx_description
1 polymer ?
#
loop_
_entity_poly.entity_id
_entity_poly.type
_entity_poly.pdbx_seq_one_letter_code
_entity_poly.pdbx_strand_id
1 'polypeptide(L)'
;MSDKKNLVCLCADAGLLPKSSLGALCGKLSGEDTLICQDLCHVAVNSPEKLREFCLGGVRVFACHKRAAGAILNYAGAKADFEFFDLRSEASEVLGNFGISEGGAADFNLQKFDNGGWPAWYPAIDYSRCVSCGKCVDFCMFKVYVKGSNGVRVENPKSCKDGCPACARMCPRQAIVFAKCEDDAISGADASESNFSSEDYYEALKNRRLAAKSILKRPNS
;
A
#
# COMPACT_ATOMS: atom_id res chain seq x y z
N MET A 1 15.61 14.27 -23.16
CA MET A 1 14.95 13.41 -22.14
C MET A 1 13.69 14.16 -21.76
N SER A 2 12.51 13.58 -21.95
CA SER A 2 11.28 14.28 -21.54
C SER A 2 11.33 14.48 -20.02
N ASP A 3 11.10 15.70 -19.55
CA ASP A 3 11.06 15.96 -18.12
C ASP A 3 9.92 15.14 -17.50
N LYS A 4 10.27 14.28 -16.52
CA LYS A 4 9.30 13.45 -15.79
C LYS A 4 8.71 14.27 -14.64
N LYS A 5 7.39 14.27 -14.50
CA LYS A 5 6.68 14.84 -13.35
C LYS A 5 6.93 14.01 -12.08
N ASN A 6 6.74 14.61 -10.91
CA ASN A 6 6.90 13.92 -9.62
C ASN A 6 5.58 13.88 -8.86
N LEU A 7 5.19 12.69 -8.40
CA LEU A 7 4.10 12.50 -7.45
C LEU A 7 4.71 12.08 -6.11
N VAL A 8 4.54 12.90 -5.08
CA VAL A 8 5.05 12.61 -3.73
C VAL A 8 3.88 12.41 -2.78
N CYS A 9 3.78 11.21 -2.20
CA CYS A 9 2.82 10.90 -1.14
C CYS A 9 3.47 11.11 0.22
N LEU A 10 2.84 11.92 1.07
CA LEU A 10 3.31 12.15 2.43
C LEU A 10 2.84 11.09 3.43
N CYS A 11 1.90 10.23 3.03
CA CYS A 11 1.28 9.21 3.90
C CYS A 11 0.84 9.80 5.25
N ALA A 12 0.29 11.02 5.22
CA ALA A 12 0.05 11.86 6.39
C ALA A 12 -0.90 11.23 7.42
N ASP A 13 -1.82 10.37 6.98
CA ASP A 13 -2.81 9.74 7.84
C ASP A 13 -2.21 8.56 8.62
N ALA A 14 -1.47 7.68 7.95
CA ALA A 14 -0.88 6.50 8.59
C ALA A 14 0.52 6.77 9.17
N GLY A 15 1.22 7.82 8.72
CA GLY A 15 2.53 8.21 9.23
C GLY A 15 3.64 7.20 8.96
N LEU A 16 3.53 6.40 7.90
CA LEU A 16 4.41 5.26 7.64
C LEU A 16 5.76 5.62 6.98
N LEU A 17 6.00 6.90 6.67
CA LEU A 17 7.20 7.35 5.97
C LEU A 17 8.08 8.21 6.88
N PRO A 18 9.43 8.14 6.77
CA PRO A 18 10.32 8.97 7.57
C PRO A 18 10.14 10.47 7.27
N LYS A 19 9.78 11.26 8.30
CA LYS A 19 9.52 12.70 8.16
C LYS A 19 10.72 13.49 7.64
N SER A 20 11.93 13.14 8.09
CA SER A 20 13.19 13.75 7.65
C SER A 20 13.39 13.56 6.15
N SER A 21 13.18 12.34 5.65
CA SER A 21 13.30 12.01 4.23
C SER A 21 12.23 12.71 3.39
N LEU A 22 10.99 12.76 3.87
CA LEU A 22 9.91 13.51 3.20
C LEU A 22 10.22 15.00 3.09
N GLY A 23 10.67 15.64 4.17
CA GLY A 23 11.01 17.06 4.15
C GLY A 23 12.13 17.37 3.15
N ALA A 24 13.17 16.55 3.14
CA ALA A 24 14.31 16.73 2.24
C ALA A 24 13.91 16.52 0.77
N LEU A 25 13.11 15.48 0.51
CA LEU A 25 12.59 15.17 -0.83
C LEU A 25 11.65 16.27 -1.34
N CYS A 26 10.70 16.72 -0.52
CA CYS A 26 9.76 17.78 -0.91
C CYS A 26 10.49 19.10 -1.17
N GLY A 27 11.49 19.44 -0.35
CA GLY A 27 12.34 20.62 -0.59
C GLY A 27 13.07 20.55 -1.93
N LYS A 28 13.60 19.38 -2.29
CA LYS A 28 14.33 19.17 -3.54
C LYS A 28 13.44 19.16 -4.79
N LEU A 29 12.27 18.52 -4.70
CA LEU A 29 11.40 18.25 -5.85
C LEU A 29 10.28 19.28 -6.02
N SER A 30 10.10 20.24 -5.11
CA SER A 30 9.05 21.27 -5.23
C SER A 30 9.12 22.05 -6.57
N GLY A 31 7.96 22.38 -7.14
CA GLY A 31 7.85 23.06 -8.43
C GLY A 31 6.54 22.75 -9.17
N GLU A 32 6.38 23.28 -10.38
CA GLU A 32 5.17 23.13 -11.20
C GLU A 32 4.94 21.68 -11.66
N ASP A 33 6.02 20.90 -11.85
CA ASP A 33 5.95 19.49 -12.28
C ASP A 33 5.75 18.50 -11.13
N THR A 34 5.46 18.98 -9.92
CA THR A 34 5.39 18.14 -8.73
C THR A 34 4.05 18.25 -8.01
N LEU A 35 3.37 17.11 -7.89
CA LEU A 35 2.18 16.96 -7.06
C LEU A 35 2.57 16.35 -5.72
N ILE A 36 2.44 17.12 -4.64
CA ILE A 36 2.58 16.61 -3.27
C ILE A 36 1.17 16.35 -2.73
N CYS A 37 0.83 15.08 -2.49
CA CYS A 37 -0.43 14.70 -1.88
C CYS A 37 -0.25 14.28 -0.42
N GLN A 38 -1.14 14.75 0.46
CA GLN A 38 -1.11 14.40 1.88
C GLN A 38 -1.22 12.89 2.10
N ASP A 39 -2.15 12.23 1.42
CA ASP A 39 -2.30 10.78 1.49
C ASP A 39 -2.84 10.25 0.16
N LEU A 40 -2.03 9.46 -0.55
CA LEU A 40 -2.38 8.89 -1.85
C LEU A 40 -3.61 7.96 -1.77
N CYS A 41 -3.77 7.23 -0.66
CA CYS A 41 -4.90 6.32 -0.46
C CYS A 41 -6.22 7.10 -0.39
N HIS A 42 -6.22 8.25 0.30
CA HIS A 42 -7.36 9.17 0.36
C HIS A 42 -7.67 9.77 -1.01
N VAL A 43 -6.66 10.30 -1.70
CA VAL A 43 -6.87 10.96 -3.00
C VAL A 43 -7.41 9.96 -4.02
N ALA A 44 -6.90 8.74 -4.04
CA ALA A 44 -7.35 7.71 -4.98
C ALA A 44 -8.84 7.33 -4.82
N VAL A 45 -9.43 7.49 -3.64
CA VAL A 45 -10.86 7.19 -3.43
C VAL A 45 -11.73 8.44 -3.52
N ASN A 46 -11.29 9.58 -2.98
CA ASN A 46 -12.12 10.78 -2.87
C ASN A 46 -11.95 11.77 -4.02
N SER A 47 -10.81 11.73 -4.72
CA SER A 47 -10.49 12.64 -5.82
C SER A 47 -9.62 11.97 -6.91
N PRO A 48 -10.02 10.80 -7.44
CA PRO A 48 -9.21 10.05 -8.39
C PRO A 48 -8.93 10.80 -9.69
N GLU A 49 -9.79 11.74 -10.08
CA GLU A 49 -9.60 12.64 -11.24
C GLU A 49 -8.29 13.42 -11.16
N LYS A 50 -7.91 13.91 -9.98
CA LYS A 50 -6.64 14.63 -9.78
C LYS A 50 -5.43 13.76 -10.15
N LEU A 51 -5.50 12.47 -9.83
CA LEU A 51 -4.44 11.52 -10.18
C LEU A 51 -4.46 11.20 -11.67
N ARG A 52 -5.63 11.04 -12.28
CA ARG A 52 -5.75 10.77 -13.72
C ARG A 52 -5.26 11.94 -14.58
N GLU A 53 -5.55 13.17 -14.16
CA GLU A 53 -5.14 14.38 -14.87
C GLU A 53 -3.63 14.65 -14.71
N PHE A 54 -3.10 14.49 -13.49
CA PHE A 54 -1.68 14.70 -13.23
C PHE A 54 -0.83 13.58 -13.84
N CYS A 55 -1.25 12.32 -13.74
CA CYS A 55 -0.46 11.17 -14.17
C CYS A 55 -0.61 10.91 -15.67
N LEU A 56 0.09 11.72 -16.46
CA LEU A 56 0.21 11.60 -17.92
C LEU A 56 1.68 11.68 -18.33
N GLY A 57 2.09 10.92 -19.34
CA GLY A 57 3.50 10.86 -19.76
C GLY A 57 4.37 10.09 -18.78
N GLY A 58 5.59 10.55 -18.51
CA GLY A 58 6.49 9.97 -17.52
C GLY A 58 6.29 10.56 -16.12
N VAL A 59 6.11 9.72 -15.11
CA VAL A 59 5.88 10.15 -13.72
C VAL A 59 6.72 9.34 -12.75
N ARG A 60 7.52 10.04 -11.94
CA ARG A 60 8.23 9.46 -10.80
C ARG A 60 7.31 9.49 -9.58
N VAL A 61 7.08 8.34 -8.97
CA VAL A 61 6.16 8.18 -7.84
C VAL A 61 6.97 7.84 -6.59
N PHE A 62 6.95 8.77 -5.64
CA PHE A 62 7.59 8.64 -4.35
C PHE A 62 6.50 8.39 -3.30
N ALA A 63 6.40 7.17 -2.81
CA ALA A 63 5.31 6.77 -1.93
C ALA A 63 5.80 5.75 -0.89
N CYS A 64 4.89 4.99 -0.27
CA CYS A 64 5.26 3.86 0.57
C CYS A 64 5.89 2.74 -0.29
N HIS A 65 5.28 1.57 -0.36
CA HIS A 65 5.82 0.51 -1.20
C HIS A 65 5.46 0.70 -2.68
N LYS A 66 6.40 0.36 -3.57
CA LYS A 66 6.24 0.47 -5.04
C LYS A 66 4.95 -0.21 -5.50
N ARG A 67 4.76 -1.45 -5.08
CA ARG A 67 3.59 -2.28 -5.42
C ARG A 67 2.28 -1.71 -4.87
N ALA A 68 2.31 -1.18 -3.65
CA ALA A 68 1.15 -0.54 -3.04
C ALA A 68 0.73 0.72 -3.80
N ALA A 69 1.69 1.60 -4.10
CA ALA A 69 1.46 2.80 -4.89
C ALA A 69 0.92 2.47 -6.29
N GLY A 70 1.50 1.47 -6.96
CA GLY A 70 1.03 0.99 -8.26
C GLY A 70 -0.42 0.48 -8.21
N ALA A 71 -0.77 -0.35 -7.22
CA ALA A 71 -2.13 -0.85 -7.06
C ALA A 71 -3.15 0.27 -6.77
N ILE A 72 -2.78 1.27 -5.97
CA ILE A 72 -3.64 2.42 -5.65
C ILE A 72 -3.83 3.33 -6.87
N LEU A 73 -2.76 3.63 -7.63
CA LEU A 73 -2.86 4.42 -8.85
C LEU A 73 -3.69 3.71 -9.92
N ASN A 74 -3.54 2.38 -10.03
CA ASN A 74 -4.39 1.59 -10.90
C ASN A 74 -5.87 1.66 -10.48
N TYR A 75 -6.16 1.55 -9.18
CA TYR A 75 -7.50 1.72 -8.65
C TYR A 75 -8.09 3.11 -8.98
N ALA A 76 -7.29 4.18 -8.88
CA ALA A 76 -7.71 5.54 -9.27
C ALA A 76 -7.93 5.72 -10.79
N GLY A 77 -7.51 4.74 -11.60
CA GLY A 77 -7.56 4.78 -13.06
C GLY A 77 -6.45 5.62 -13.69
N ALA A 78 -5.39 5.94 -12.94
CA ALA A 78 -4.25 6.71 -13.44
C ALA A 78 -3.41 5.85 -14.41
N LYS A 79 -2.97 6.45 -15.53
CA LYS A 79 -2.22 5.77 -16.59
C LYS A 79 -1.07 6.63 -17.08
N ALA A 80 0.14 6.26 -16.66
CA ALA A 80 1.38 6.92 -17.06
C ALA A 80 2.50 5.87 -17.20
N ASP A 81 3.63 6.30 -17.73
CA ASP A 81 4.90 5.60 -17.60
C ASP A 81 5.47 5.89 -16.21
N PHE A 82 5.14 5.01 -15.26
CA PHE A 82 5.47 5.18 -13.84
C PHE A 82 6.84 4.61 -13.50
N GLU A 83 7.62 5.42 -12.77
CA GLU A 83 8.86 5.00 -12.12
C GLU A 83 8.68 5.12 -10.60
N PHE A 84 8.71 4.00 -9.87
CA PHE A 84 8.37 3.97 -8.45
C PHE A 84 9.61 3.97 -7.54
N PHE A 85 9.55 4.77 -6.48
CA PHE A 85 10.57 4.88 -5.44
C PHE A 85 9.95 4.57 -4.06
N ASP A 86 10.52 3.58 -3.36
CA ASP A 86 10.01 3.10 -2.07
C ASP A 86 10.56 3.95 -0.91
N LEU A 87 9.71 4.80 -0.30
CA LEU A 87 10.12 5.58 0.86
C LEU A 87 9.82 4.89 2.20
N ARG A 88 9.16 3.73 2.19
CA ARG A 88 8.85 2.98 3.42
C ARG A 88 10.00 2.06 3.81
N SER A 89 10.66 1.44 2.84
CA SER A 89 11.77 0.51 3.07
C SER A 89 13.12 1.00 2.52
N GLU A 90 13.13 1.89 1.51
CA GLU A 90 14.35 2.27 0.78
C GLU A 90 14.62 3.79 0.84
N ALA A 91 14.09 4.50 1.84
CA ALA A 91 14.13 5.97 1.89
C ALA A 91 15.53 6.57 1.68
N SER A 92 16.56 6.06 2.37
CA SER A 92 17.94 6.56 2.26
C SER A 92 18.54 6.30 0.88
N GLU A 93 18.26 5.15 0.27
CA GLU A 93 18.70 4.83 -1.10
C GLU A 93 18.03 5.76 -2.10
N VAL A 94 16.72 5.96 -1.97
CA VAL A 94 15.96 6.90 -2.80
C VAL A 94 16.58 8.30 -2.70
N LEU A 95 16.84 8.82 -1.49
CA LEU A 95 17.48 10.12 -1.32
C LEU A 95 18.85 10.19 -1.99
N GLY A 96 19.66 9.14 -1.85
CA GLY A 96 20.97 9.02 -2.50
C GLY A 96 20.89 9.11 -4.03
N ASN A 97 19.90 8.45 -4.64
CA ASN A 97 19.67 8.48 -6.09
C ASN A 97 19.34 9.89 -6.62
N PHE A 98 18.86 10.79 -5.76
CA PHE A 98 18.56 12.19 -6.09
C PHE A 98 19.60 13.18 -5.55
N GLY A 99 20.72 12.69 -5.01
CA GLY A 99 21.78 13.52 -4.43
C GLY A 99 21.31 14.35 -3.24
N ILE A 100 20.39 13.81 -2.44
CA ILE A 100 19.81 14.48 -1.27
C ILE A 100 20.48 13.91 -0.02
N SER A 101 21.14 14.76 0.76
CA SER A 101 21.70 14.39 2.06
C SER A 101 20.62 14.40 3.14
N GLU A 102 20.56 13.36 3.96
CA GLU A 102 19.79 13.37 5.20
C GLU A 102 20.38 14.43 6.15
N GLY A 103 19.58 15.42 6.55
CA GLY A 103 20.02 16.44 7.54
C GLY A 103 19.65 17.89 7.27
N GLY A 104 18.96 18.21 6.17
CA GLY A 104 18.62 19.60 5.80
C GLY A 104 17.15 20.01 5.99
N ALA A 105 16.25 19.11 6.37
CA ALA A 105 14.84 19.44 6.47
C ALA A 105 14.50 19.96 7.87
N ALA A 106 14.28 21.27 7.97
CA ALA A 106 13.50 21.90 9.03
C ALA A 106 12.23 21.06 9.31
N ASP A 107 11.76 21.05 10.57
CA ASP A 107 10.51 20.41 11.01
C ASP A 107 9.48 20.42 9.88
N PHE A 108 9.37 19.30 9.15
CA PHE A 108 8.41 19.19 8.06
C PHE A 108 7.05 19.09 8.74
N ASN A 109 6.44 20.24 8.95
CA ASN A 109 5.13 20.35 9.56
C ASN A 109 4.10 19.88 8.55
N LEU A 110 3.92 18.56 8.53
CA LEU A 110 2.83 17.88 7.89
C LEU A 110 1.54 18.45 8.46
N GLN A 111 0.95 19.41 7.75
CA GLN A 111 -0.34 19.96 8.13
C GLN A 111 -1.33 18.82 8.28
N LYS A 112 -1.96 18.77 9.45
CA LYS A 112 -3.06 17.83 9.70
C LYS A 112 -4.13 18.10 8.66
N PHE A 113 -4.32 17.18 7.72
CA PHE A 113 -5.38 17.28 6.72
C PHE A 113 -6.64 16.63 7.28
N ASP A 114 -7.79 17.22 7.01
CA ASP A 114 -9.06 16.62 7.41
C ASP A 114 -9.34 15.39 6.55
N ASN A 115 -9.25 14.22 7.17
CA ASN A 115 -9.49 12.93 6.55
C ASN A 115 -10.97 12.50 6.67
N GLY A 116 -11.84 13.33 7.28
CA GLY A 116 -13.24 13.02 7.54
C GLY A 116 -13.45 11.83 8.46
N GLY A 117 -12.44 11.47 9.26
CA GLY A 117 -12.46 10.33 10.19
C GLY A 117 -12.35 8.95 9.54
N TRP A 118 -12.20 8.85 8.22
CA TRP A 118 -12.01 7.58 7.53
C TRP A 118 -10.51 7.33 7.29
N PRO A 119 -9.89 6.25 7.80
CA PRO A 119 -8.43 6.05 7.75
C PRO A 119 -7.90 5.64 6.36
N ALA A 120 -8.73 5.74 5.31
CA ALA A 120 -8.47 5.16 4.00
C ALA A 120 -7.97 3.71 4.07
N TRP A 121 -8.56 2.91 4.97
CA TRP A 121 -8.32 1.47 5.05
C TRP A 121 -9.17 0.74 4.02
N TYR A 122 -8.54 0.31 2.92
CA TYR A 122 -9.21 -0.47 1.88
C TYR A 122 -8.19 -1.31 1.09
N PRO A 123 -8.64 -2.40 0.45
CA PRO A 123 -7.78 -3.18 -0.42
C PRO A 123 -7.59 -2.48 -1.78
N ALA A 124 -6.38 -2.54 -2.33
CA ALA A 124 -6.10 -2.32 -3.74
C ALA A 124 -5.69 -3.65 -4.40
N ILE A 125 -5.87 -3.78 -5.72
CA ILE A 125 -5.55 -5.01 -6.45
C ILE A 125 -4.33 -4.78 -7.32
N ASP A 126 -3.31 -5.60 -7.11
CA ASP A 126 -2.19 -5.74 -8.03
C ASP A 126 -2.57 -6.70 -9.16
N TYR A 127 -2.94 -6.14 -10.30
CA TYR A 127 -3.37 -6.91 -11.47
C TYR A 127 -2.24 -7.68 -12.16
N SER A 128 -0.96 -7.41 -11.87
CA SER A 128 0.13 -8.25 -12.37
C SER A 128 0.13 -9.65 -11.75
N ARG A 129 -0.45 -9.77 -10.55
CA ARG A 129 -0.57 -11.04 -9.80
C ARG A 129 -1.99 -11.61 -9.84
N CYS A 130 -3.01 -10.77 -9.99
CA CYS A 130 -4.40 -11.18 -9.95
C CYS A 130 -4.76 -12.05 -11.16
N VAL A 131 -5.31 -13.24 -10.90
CA VAL A 131 -5.85 -14.14 -11.94
C VAL A 131 -7.38 -14.14 -11.99
N SER A 132 -8.02 -13.12 -11.42
CA SER A 132 -9.49 -12.96 -11.43
C SER A 132 -10.28 -14.18 -10.90
N CYS A 133 -9.70 -14.94 -9.97
CA CYS A 133 -10.33 -16.16 -9.44
C CYS A 133 -11.68 -15.88 -8.75
N GLY A 134 -11.84 -14.72 -8.11
CA GLY A 134 -13.08 -14.31 -7.45
C GLY A 134 -13.17 -14.65 -5.96
N LYS A 135 -12.21 -15.38 -5.38
CA LYS A 135 -12.23 -15.76 -3.96
C LYS A 135 -12.39 -14.56 -2.99
N CYS A 136 -11.80 -13.41 -3.33
CA CYS A 136 -11.95 -12.19 -2.53
C CYS A 136 -13.39 -11.63 -2.56
N VAL A 137 -14.13 -11.85 -3.65
CA VAL A 137 -15.56 -11.50 -3.78
C VAL A 137 -16.39 -12.42 -2.89
N ASP A 138 -16.16 -13.73 -2.97
CA ASP A 138 -16.91 -14.73 -2.19
C ASP A 138 -16.70 -14.58 -0.68
N PHE A 139 -15.49 -14.18 -0.28
CA PHE A 139 -15.12 -14.06 1.13
C PHE A 139 -15.54 -12.74 1.78
N CYS A 140 -15.53 -11.64 1.04
CA CYS A 140 -15.74 -10.32 1.63
C CYS A 140 -17.23 -10.07 1.94
N MET A 141 -17.62 -10.30 3.19
CA MET A 141 -18.98 -10.04 3.67
C MET A 141 -19.39 -8.56 3.59
N PHE A 142 -18.41 -7.65 3.47
CA PHE A 142 -18.62 -6.21 3.38
C PHE A 142 -18.84 -5.70 1.96
N LYS A 143 -18.93 -6.60 0.95
CA LYS A 143 -19.22 -6.26 -0.45
C LYS A 143 -18.27 -5.20 -1.04
N VAL A 144 -17.00 -5.26 -0.65
CA VAL A 144 -15.95 -4.36 -1.14
C VAL A 144 -15.65 -4.60 -2.62
N TYR A 145 -15.83 -5.83 -3.11
CA TYR A 145 -15.45 -6.24 -4.45
C TYR A 145 -16.67 -6.57 -5.32
N VAL A 146 -16.49 -6.47 -6.63
CA VAL A 146 -17.38 -7.03 -7.65
C VAL A 146 -16.58 -7.85 -8.66
N LYS A 147 -17.19 -8.89 -9.22
CA LYS A 147 -16.64 -9.66 -10.35
C LYS A 147 -17.49 -9.39 -11.59
N GLY A 148 -16.86 -8.86 -12.64
CA GLY A 148 -17.47 -8.63 -13.94
C GLY A 148 -16.74 -9.36 -15.06
N SER A 149 -17.09 -9.04 -16.31
CA SER A 149 -16.44 -9.58 -17.51
C SER A 149 -14.94 -9.28 -17.56
N ASN A 150 -14.52 -8.11 -17.04
CA ASN A 150 -13.13 -7.66 -17.03
C ASN A 150 -12.35 -8.13 -15.77
N GLY A 151 -12.88 -9.09 -15.02
CA GLY A 151 -12.25 -9.61 -13.81
C GLY A 151 -12.82 -9.03 -12.52
N VAL A 152 -12.02 -9.05 -11.46
CA VAL A 152 -12.41 -8.58 -10.12
C VAL A 152 -11.91 -7.15 -9.92
N ARG A 153 -12.75 -6.26 -9.40
CA ARG A 153 -12.38 -4.90 -8.99
C ARG A 153 -12.91 -4.56 -7.60
N VAL A 154 -12.29 -3.55 -6.99
CA VAL A 154 -12.78 -2.92 -5.76
C VAL A 154 -13.87 -1.92 -6.16
N GLU A 155 -15.08 -2.11 -5.64
CA GLU A 155 -16.25 -1.25 -5.89
C GLU A 155 -16.49 -0.30 -4.73
N ASN A 156 -16.49 -0.84 -3.50
CA ASN A 156 -16.90 -0.13 -2.31
C ASN A 156 -15.75 -0.07 -1.29
N PRO A 157 -14.68 0.71 -1.55
CA PRO A 157 -13.51 0.75 -0.66
C PRO A 157 -13.88 1.20 0.76
N LYS A 158 -14.80 2.17 0.90
CA LYS A 158 -15.27 2.71 2.19
C LYS A 158 -16.12 1.73 2.99
N SER A 159 -16.60 0.64 2.38
CA SER A 159 -17.31 -0.43 3.10
C SER A 159 -16.36 -1.41 3.77
N CYS A 160 -15.05 -1.34 3.50
CA CYS A 160 -14.09 -2.21 4.15
C CYS A 160 -14.09 -1.98 5.67
N LYS A 161 -14.08 -3.07 6.45
CA LYS A 161 -13.94 -2.99 7.89
C LYS A 161 -12.51 -2.55 8.22
N ASP A 162 -12.39 -1.40 8.89
CA ASP A 162 -11.10 -0.88 9.36
C ASP A 162 -10.28 -1.95 10.09
N GLY A 163 -9.00 -2.05 9.73
CA GLY A 163 -8.05 -3.01 10.31
C GLY A 163 -8.26 -4.47 9.89
N CYS A 164 -9.18 -4.79 8.97
CA CYS A 164 -9.38 -6.15 8.47
C CYS A 164 -8.63 -6.42 7.15
N PRO A 165 -7.52 -7.19 7.14
CA PRO A 165 -6.82 -7.58 5.93
C PRO A 165 -7.14 -9.02 5.47
N ALA A 166 -8.20 -9.64 5.99
CA ALA A 166 -8.41 -11.09 5.86
C ALA A 166 -8.52 -11.59 4.41
N CYS A 167 -9.10 -10.78 3.51
CA CYS A 167 -9.17 -11.09 2.09
C CYS A 167 -7.79 -11.15 1.40
N ALA A 168 -6.78 -10.45 1.91
CA ALA A 168 -5.42 -10.53 1.39
C ALA A 168 -4.75 -11.85 1.74
N ARG A 169 -4.92 -12.33 2.99
CA ARG A 169 -4.33 -13.59 3.47
C ARG A 169 -4.81 -14.82 2.72
N MET A 170 -6.05 -14.80 2.22
CA MET A 170 -6.62 -15.92 1.47
C MET A 170 -6.36 -15.85 -0.04
N CYS A 171 -5.84 -14.73 -0.55
CA CYS A 171 -5.63 -14.56 -1.97
C CYS A 171 -4.51 -15.52 -2.41
N PRO A 172 -4.78 -16.52 -3.27
CA PRO A 172 -3.78 -17.54 -3.62
C PRO A 172 -2.60 -16.99 -4.41
N ARG A 173 -2.73 -15.76 -4.93
CA ARG A 173 -1.68 -15.04 -5.66
C ARG A 173 -1.12 -13.86 -4.87
N GLN A 174 -1.55 -13.67 -3.62
CA GLN A 174 -1.31 -12.51 -2.75
C GLN A 174 -1.46 -11.18 -3.51
N ALA A 175 -2.44 -11.08 -4.42
CA ALA A 175 -2.66 -9.93 -5.29
C ALA A 175 -3.37 -8.74 -4.61
N ILE A 176 -3.93 -8.95 -3.43
CA ILE A 176 -4.62 -7.90 -2.67
C ILE A 176 -3.62 -7.21 -1.76
N VAL A 177 -3.59 -5.87 -1.82
CA VAL A 177 -2.67 -5.02 -1.07
C VAL A 177 -3.46 -4.11 -0.13
N PHE A 178 -3.05 -4.02 1.13
CA PHE A 178 -3.51 -2.99 2.06
C PHE A 178 -2.32 -2.10 2.43
N ALA A 179 -2.16 -0.97 1.74
CA ALA A 179 -0.95 -0.12 1.86
C ALA A 179 -0.62 0.29 3.30
N LYS A 180 -1.63 0.45 4.15
CA LYS A 180 -1.50 0.85 5.56
C LYS A 180 -1.34 -0.32 6.54
N CYS A 181 -1.25 -1.55 6.04
CA CYS A 181 -1.01 -2.72 6.88
C CYS A 181 0.45 -2.78 7.34
N GLU A 182 0.67 -3.26 8.56
CA GLU A 182 2.00 -3.50 9.13
C GLU A 182 2.64 -4.79 8.59
N ASP A 183 1.84 -5.75 8.15
CA ASP A 183 2.30 -7.03 7.61
C ASP A 183 2.84 -6.84 6.19
N ASP A 184 4.15 -7.01 5.99
CA ASP A 184 4.86 -6.80 4.72
C ASP A 184 4.28 -7.64 3.56
N ALA A 185 3.80 -8.85 3.84
CA ALA A 185 3.19 -9.71 2.82
C ALA A 185 1.87 -9.14 2.28
N ILE A 186 1.25 -8.21 3.01
CA ILE A 186 -0.04 -7.59 2.71
C ILE A 186 0.12 -6.11 2.35
N SER A 187 1.12 -5.42 2.92
CA SER A 187 1.35 -3.99 2.76
C SER A 187 1.76 -3.60 1.35
N GLY A 188 2.21 -4.57 0.56
CA GLY A 188 2.79 -4.35 -0.75
C GLY A 188 4.30 -4.16 -0.71
N ALA A 189 4.96 -4.47 0.42
CA ALA A 189 6.41 -4.63 0.42
C ALA A 189 6.81 -5.67 -0.62
N ASP A 190 7.99 -5.47 -1.21
CA ASP A 190 8.61 -6.53 -1.99
C ASP A 190 8.88 -7.68 -1.03
N ALA A 191 8.25 -8.82 -1.30
CA ALA A 191 8.57 -10.02 -0.56
C ALA A 191 10.06 -10.28 -0.82
N SER A 192 10.91 -10.08 0.20
CA SER A 192 12.01 -11.02 0.33
C SER A 192 11.36 -12.39 0.25
N GLU A 193 11.90 -13.30 -0.56
CA GLU A 193 11.50 -14.70 -0.56
C GLU A 193 11.73 -15.26 0.85
N SER A 194 10.87 -14.87 1.79
CA SER A 194 10.70 -15.52 3.05
C SER A 194 10.12 -16.85 2.65
N ASN A 195 11.01 -17.84 2.62
CA ASN A 195 10.75 -19.26 2.52
C ASN A 195 9.71 -19.67 3.57
N PHE A 196 8.47 -19.29 3.36
CA PHE A 196 7.33 -19.74 4.14
C PHE A 196 6.51 -20.60 3.18
N SER A 197 6.99 -21.83 3.05
CA SER A 197 6.34 -22.85 2.26
C SER A 197 4.97 -23.19 2.87
N SER A 198 4.12 -23.85 2.07
CA SER A 198 2.88 -24.40 2.60
C SER A 198 3.14 -25.35 3.77
N GLU A 199 4.25 -26.10 3.74
CA GLU A 199 4.75 -26.94 4.83
C GLU A 199 4.99 -26.15 6.14
N ASP A 200 5.63 -24.98 6.07
CA ASP A 200 5.91 -24.16 7.26
C ASP A 200 4.62 -23.64 7.91
N TYR A 201 3.62 -23.32 7.09
CA TYR A 201 2.30 -22.94 7.55
C TYR A 201 1.54 -24.11 8.21
N TYR A 202 1.56 -25.28 7.59
CA TYR A 202 0.92 -26.47 8.16
C TYR A 202 1.58 -26.92 9.47
N GLU A 203 2.91 -26.83 9.58
CA GLU A 203 3.61 -27.13 10.82
C GLU A 203 3.35 -26.09 11.91
N ALA A 204 3.28 -24.80 11.58
CA ALA A 204 2.89 -23.77 12.55
C ALA A 204 1.47 -24.01 13.11
N LEU A 205 0.51 -24.39 12.25
CA LEU A 205 -0.85 -24.74 12.68
C LEU A 205 -0.89 -26.01 13.54
N LYS A 206 -0.13 -27.04 13.16
CA LYS A 206 -0.03 -28.30 13.91
C LYS A 206 0.57 -28.08 15.30
N ASN A 207 1.65 -27.29 15.39
CA ASN A 207 2.29 -26.93 16.65
C ASN A 207 1.37 -26.12 17.57
N ARG A 208 0.62 -25.16 17.04
CA ARG A 208 -0.42 -24.45 17.81
C ARG A 208 -1.50 -25.38 18.34
N ARG A 209 -1.94 -26.34 17.53
CA ARG A 209 -2.94 -27.34 17.96
C ARG A 209 -2.40 -28.28 19.04
N LEU A 210 -1.13 -28.64 18.99
CA LEU A 210 -0.46 -29.44 20.03
C LEU A 210 -0.30 -28.64 21.33
N ALA A 211 0.11 -27.39 21.25
CA ALA A 211 0.19 -26.48 22.40
C ALA A 211 -1.19 -26.26 23.07
N ALA A 212 -2.26 -26.09 22.27
CA ALA A 212 -3.62 -26.00 22.81
C ALA A 212 -4.06 -27.29 23.52
N LYS A 213 -3.63 -28.46 23.02
CA LYS A 213 -3.91 -29.76 23.66
C LYS A 213 -3.10 -30.00 24.94
N SER A 214 -1.88 -29.46 25.06
CA SER A 214 -1.08 -29.60 26.28
C SER A 214 -1.60 -28.72 27.42
N ILE A 215 -2.18 -27.56 27.11
CA ILE A 215 -2.85 -26.68 28.09
C ILE A 215 -4.09 -27.35 28.70
N LEU A 216 -4.83 -28.13 27.90
CA LEU A 216 -5.99 -28.92 28.36
C LEU A 216 -5.61 -30.16 29.20
N LYS A 217 -4.32 -30.47 29.33
CA LYS A 217 -3.77 -31.56 30.15
C LYS A 217 -3.08 -31.06 31.42
N ARG A 218 -3.58 -29.98 32.06
CA ARG A 218 -3.16 -29.71 33.46
C ARG A 218 -3.77 -30.80 34.34
N PRO A 219 -2.97 -31.54 35.14
CA PRO A 219 -3.51 -32.53 36.07
C PRO A 219 -4.36 -31.82 37.13
N ASN A 220 -5.54 -32.36 37.43
CA ASN A 220 -6.15 -32.16 38.73
C ASN A 220 -5.19 -32.79 39.76
N SER A 221 -4.81 -32.00 40.77
CA SER A 221 -3.99 -32.33 41.95
C SER A 221 -2.56 -32.81 41.69
#